data_AF-A0AA43ETX0-F1
#
_entry.id   AF-A0AA43ETX0-F1
#
_cell.length_a   1.000
_cell.length_b   1.000
_cell.length_c   1.000
_cell.angle_alpha   90.00
_cell.angle_beta   90.00
_cell.angle_gamma   90.00
#
_symmetry.space_group_name_H-M   'P 1'
#
loop_
_entity.id
_entity.type
_entity.pdbx_description
1 polymer ?
#
loop_
_entity_poly.entity_id
_entity_poly.type
_entity_poly.pdbx_seq_one_letter_code
_entity_poly.pdbx_strand_id
1 'polypeptide(L)' 'MAPSTQQLLKDALQLPDQERAELVVGLLDSLPPALAGQDLSDAQWLAEIERRARAAQAGTPGITWEEARKQVLDRLPKQ' A
#
# COMPACT_ATOMS: atom_id res chain seq x y z
N MET A 1 23.42 -15.90 -8.94
CA MET A 1 23.04 -15.03 -7.80
C MET A 1 21.88 -14.17 -8.27
N ALA A 2 20.91 -13.90 -7.41
CA ALA A 2 19.81 -12.99 -7.77
C ALA A 2 20.35 -11.55 -7.89
N PRO A 3 19.83 -10.72 -8.82
CA PRO A 3 20.11 -9.30 -8.86
C PRO A 3 19.69 -8.61 -7.55
N SER A 4 20.30 -7.46 -7.24
CA SER A 4 19.88 -6.66 -6.09
C SER A 4 18.48 -6.08 -6.29
N THR A 5 17.77 -5.79 -5.20
CA THR A 5 16.44 -5.18 -5.26
C THR A 5 16.47 -3.81 -5.93
N GLN A 6 17.52 -3.01 -5.72
CA GLN A 6 17.70 -1.74 -6.43
C GLN A 6 17.87 -1.94 -7.94
N GLN A 7 18.59 -2.98 -8.38
CA GLN A 7 18.76 -3.27 -9.80
C GLN A 7 17.43 -3.73 -10.42
N LEU A 8 16.69 -4.62 -9.75
CA LEU A 8 15.36 -5.04 -10.19
C LEU A 8 14.38 -3.86 -10.30
N LEU A 9 14.37 -2.94 -9.32
CA LEU A 9 13.53 -1.75 -9.35
C LEU A 9 13.91 -0.84 -10.52
N LYS A 10 15.21 -0.60 -10.72
CA LYS A 10 15.72 0.22 -11.82
C LYS A 10 15.26 -0.32 -13.17
N ASP A 11 15.37 -1.63 -13.37
CA ASP A 11 14.99 -2.29 -14.62
C ASP A 11 13.46 -2.27 -14.82
N ALA A 12 12.69 -2.56 -13.76
CA ALA A 12 11.23 -2.47 -13.79
C ALA A 12 10.74 -1.06 -14.15
N LEU A 13 11.41 -0.02 -13.68
CA LEU A 13 11.05 1.37 -13.99
C LEU A 13 11.30 1.77 -15.45
N GLN A 14 12.03 0.97 -16.24
CA GLN A 14 12.17 1.18 -17.69
C GLN A 14 11.02 0.59 -18.51
N LEU A 15 10.16 -0.24 -17.89
CA LEU A 15 9.04 -0.87 -18.58
C LEU A 15 7.88 0.12 -18.82
N PRO A 16 7.07 -0.09 -19.88
CA PRO A 16 5.80 0.60 -20.06
C PRO A 16 4.87 0.47 -18.85
N ASP A 17 3.98 1.44 -18.67
CA ASP A 17 3.06 1.51 -17.52
C ASP A 17 2.29 0.22 -17.28
N GLN A 18 1.78 -0.38 -18.36
CA GLN A 18 1.00 -1.62 -18.31
C GLN A 18 1.86 -2.81 -17.84
N GLU A 19 3.06 -2.97 -18.40
CA GLU A 19 3.97 -4.07 -18.04
C GLU A 19 4.45 -3.95 -16.58
N ARG A 20 4.67 -2.71 -16.09
CA ARG A 20 4.97 -2.50 -14.66
C ARG A 20 3.81 -2.93 -13.77
N ALA A 21 2.57 -2.60 -14.15
CA ALA A 21 1.40 -2.98 -13.38
C ALA A 21 1.27 -4.51 -13.27
N GLU A 22 1.45 -5.21 -14.39
CA GLU A 22 1.43 -6.67 -14.43
C GLU A 22 2.55 -7.30 -13.59
N LEU A 23 3.77 -6.75 -13.66
CA LEU A 23 4.89 -7.18 -12.83
C LEU A 23 4.58 -7.01 -11.33
N VAL A 24 4.01 -5.87 -10.93
CA VAL A 24 3.66 -5.60 -9.54
C VAL A 24 2.60 -6.59 -9.04
N VAL A 25 1.58 -6.89 -9.84
CA VAL A 25 0.56 -7.90 -9.49
C VAL A 25 1.20 -9.26 -9.26
N GLY A 26 2.04 -9.74 -10.19
CA GLY A 26 2.72 -11.02 -10.04
C GLY A 26 3.64 -11.09 -8.82
N LEU A 27 4.33 -9.98 -8.50
CA LEU A 27 5.13 -9.90 -7.28
C LEU A 27 4.28 -9.95 -6.01
N LEU A 28 3.15 -9.25 -5.98
CA LEU A 28 2.22 -9.27 -4.85
C LEU A 28 1.63 -10.67 -4.63
N ASP A 29 1.20 -11.33 -5.69
CA ASP A 29 0.66 -12.69 -5.65
C ASP A 29 1.70 -13.73 -5.21
N SER A 30 2.99 -13.46 -5.41
CA SER A 30 4.08 -14.34 -4.99
C SER A 30 4.38 -14.27 -3.49
N LEU A 31 3.90 -13.23 -2.80
CA LEU A 31 4.10 -13.10 -1.36
C LEU A 31 3.26 -14.17 -0.65
N PRO A 32 3.79 -14.81 0.41
CA PRO A 32 2.95 -15.65 1.25
C PRO A 32 1.77 -14.80 1.77
N PRO A 33 0.58 -15.39 2.01
CA PRO A 33 -0.54 -14.68 2.63
C PRO A 33 0.02 -13.91 3.82
N ALA A 34 -0.17 -12.58 3.82
CA ALA A 34 0.33 -11.73 4.87
C ALA A 34 0.02 -12.42 6.19
N LEU A 35 1.05 -12.69 7.01
CA LEU A 35 0.91 -13.36 8.32
C LEU A 35 -0.40 -12.87 8.94
N ALA A 36 -1.35 -13.80 9.10
CA ALA A 36 -2.77 -13.58 9.39
C ALA A 36 -3.02 -12.92 10.77
N GLY A 37 -2.41 -11.77 11.00
CA GLY A 37 -2.34 -11.08 12.28
C GLY A 37 -2.45 -9.56 12.15
N GLN A 38 -2.72 -9.02 10.95
CA GLN A 38 -2.97 -7.59 10.75
C GLN A 38 -4.18 -7.26 9.89
N ASP A 39 -4.89 -8.26 9.36
CA ASP A 39 -6.18 -7.99 8.73
C ASP A 39 -7.20 -7.65 9.82
N LEU A 40 -7.77 -6.45 9.71
CA LEU A 40 -8.97 -6.11 10.46
C LEU A 40 -10.04 -7.13 10.04
N SER A 41 -10.65 -7.80 11.02
CA SER A 41 -11.86 -8.59 10.77
C SER A 41 -12.92 -7.73 10.06
N ASP A 42 -13.83 -8.36 9.32
CA ASP A 42 -14.93 -7.66 8.64
C ASP A 42 -15.68 -6.69 9.58
N ALA A 43 -15.87 -7.09 10.84
CA ALA A 43 -16.51 -6.25 11.86
C ALA A 43 -15.67 -5.01 12.21
N GLN A 44 -14.35 -5.17 12.37
CA GLN A 44 -13.45 -4.04 12.60
C GLN A 44 -13.36 -3.13 11.38
N TRP A 45 -13.43 -3.70 10.17
CA TRP A 45 -13.42 -2.92 8.95
C TRP A 45 -14.71 -2.11 8.82
N LEU A 46 -15.86 -2.73 9.07
CA LEU A 46 -17.16 -2.06 9.07
C LEU A 46 -17.21 -0.91 10.09
N ALA A 47 -16.71 -1.14 11.30
CA ALA A 47 -16.62 -0.11 12.34
C ALA A 47 -15.78 1.10 11.90
N GLU A 48 -14.64 0.87 11.24
CA GLU A 48 -13.79 1.95 10.73
C GLU A 48 -14.43 2.69 9.54
N ILE A 49 -15.14 2.00 8.66
CA ILE A 49 -15.93 2.63 7.58
C ILE A 49 -16.99 3.55 8.17
N GLU A 50 -17.77 3.08 9.15
CA GLU A 50 -18.77 3.90 9.84
C GLU A 50 -18.16 5.11 10.57
N ARG A 51 -17.00 4.92 11.21
CA ARG A 51 -16.26 6.01 11.86
C ARG A 51 -15.86 7.08 10.84
N ARG A 52 -15.31 6.69 9.69
CA ARG A 52 -14.91 7.62 8.61
C ARG A 52 -16.10 8.31 7.96
N ALA A 53 -17.20 7.60 7.75
CA ALA A 53 -18.44 8.19 7.23
C ALA A 53 -18.96 9.30 8.15
N ARG A 54 -19.01 9.06 9.47
CA ARG A 54 -19.42 10.07 10.46
C ARG A 54 -18.47 11.27 10.50
N ALA A 55 -17.15 11.04 10.43
CA ALA A 55 -16.17 12.13 10.40
C ALA A 55 -16.34 13.03 9.17
N ALA A 56 -16.62 12.44 8.00
CA ALA A 56 -16.89 13.17 6.78
C ALA A 56 -18.18 13.99 6.87
N GLN A 57 -19.27 13.40 7.40
CA GLN A 57 -20.53 14.10 7.65
C GLN A 57 -20.38 15.27 8.64
N ALA A 58 -19.48 15.13 9.62
CA ALA A 58 -19.16 16.17 10.60
C ALA A 58 -18.21 17.27 10.07
N GLY A 59 -17.82 17.23 8.80
CA GLY A 59 -16.95 18.24 8.18
C GLY A 59 -15.45 18.05 8.47
N THR A 60 -15.05 16.87 8.94
CA THR A 60 -13.65 16.46 9.12
C THR A 60 -13.31 15.33 8.15
N PRO A 61 -13.20 15.60 6.83
CA PRO A 61 -12.75 14.60 5.88
C PRO A 61 -11.31 14.16 6.19
N GLY A 62 -10.92 12.99 5.68
CA GLY A 62 -9.55 12.49 5.81
C GLY A 62 -8.49 13.39 5.17
N ILE A 63 -7.22 13.00 5.29
CA ILE A 63 -6.09 13.70 4.67
C ILE A 63 -5.99 13.41 3.16
N THR A 64 -5.25 14.25 2.44
CA THR A 64 -4.93 14.03 1.02
C THR A 64 -4.07 12.78 0.84
N TRP A 65 -4.07 12.23 -0.38
CA TRP A 65 -3.20 11.09 -0.70
C TRP A 65 -1.73 11.45 -0.54
N GLU A 66 -1.34 12.66 -0.92
CA GLU A 66 0.01 13.18 -0.79
C GLU A 66 0.46 13.22 0.67
N GLU A 67 -0.40 13.70 1.58
CA GLU A 67 -0.15 13.67 3.03
C GLU A 67 -0.01 12.24 3.54
N ALA A 68 -0.96 11.35 3.16
CA ALA A 68 -0.95 9.96 3.59
C ALA A 68 0.33 9.24 3.14
N ARG A 69 0.69 9.41 1.86
CA ARG A 69 1.91 8.85 1.26
C ARG A 69 3.15 9.37 1.98
N LYS A 70 3.23 10.67 2.26
CA LYS A 70 4.34 11.27 3.03
C LYS A 70 4.46 10.62 4.40
N GLN A 71 3.37 10.50 5.16
CA GLN A 71 3.40 9.88 6.49
C GLN A 71 3.85 8.41 6.45
N VAL A 72 3.44 7.65 5.43
CA VAL A 72 3.88 6.26 5.26
C VAL A 72 5.37 6.20 4.95
N LEU A 73 5.85 7.00 4.01
CA LEU A 73 7.28 7.05 3.65
C LEU A 73 8.17 7.47 4.83
N ASP A 74 7.70 8.43 5.65
CA ASP A 74 8.42 8.88 6.85
C ASP A 74 8.52 7.77 7.93
N ARG A 75 7.63 6.78 7.93
CA ARG A 75 7.63 5.64 8.88
C ARG A 75 8.48 4.46 8.41
N LEU A 76 8.82 4.39 7.12
CA LEU A 76 9.65 3.32 6.62
C LEU A 76 11.10 3.51 7.11
N PRO A 77 11.78 2.43 7.53
CA PRO A 77 13.18 2.51 7.93
C PRO A 77 14.01 3.06 6.76
N LYS A 78 14.83 4.07 7.04
CA LYS A 78 15.78 4.61 6.06
C LYS A 78 16.82 3.53 5.76
N GLN A 79 17.00 3.22 4.48
CA GLN A 79 18.08 2.34 4.02
C GLN A 79 19.44 3.00 4.14
#